data_AF-A0A4Q4RCG5-F1
#
_entry.id   AF-A0A4Q4RCG5-F1
#
_cell.length_a   1.000
_cell.length_b   1.000
_cell.length_c   1.000
_cell.angle_alpha   90.00
_cell.angle_beta   90.00
_cell.angle_gamma   90.00
#
_symmetry.space_group_name_H-M   'P 1'
#
loop_
_entity.id
_entity.type
_entity.pdbx_description
1 polymer ?
#
loop_
_entity_poly.entity_id
_entity_poly.type
_entity_poly.pdbx_seq_one_letter_code
_entity_poly.pdbx_strand_id
1 'polypeptide(L)'
;MGGDGGFVKHNGSVSGGGSILLPSGNGGGCIKSGPFKNLQLNLGPVLPAMEGYAAVTDPFEWNPRCARRDFIPTTEDYAFTNLFDMTLGEASQSVYTFQNELQRRFSDGFLGTHTAGHVKVGGDAADFFSSTNDPVFFLHHAMLDRVWWMWQALHLNQAKTVAGTITILNNPPSRNTTLQDVISANFLNMPDRPIGDLLGSLDGEPFCYIYL
;
A
#
# COMPACT_ATOMS: atom_id res chain seq x y z
N MET A 1 -14.92 0.98 7.15
CA MET A 1 -14.89 2.20 6.32
C MET A 1 -15.90 2.10 5.17
N GLY A 2 -17.20 1.97 5.45
CA GLY A 2 -18.17 1.57 4.41
C GLY A 2 -18.06 0.09 4.02
N GLY A 3 -18.96 -0.39 3.18
CA GLY A 3 -19.01 -1.78 2.70
C GLY A 3 -18.42 -1.97 1.30
N ASP A 4 -18.86 -3.05 0.65
CA ASP A 4 -18.53 -3.39 -0.73
C ASP A 4 -19.27 -2.48 -1.74
N GLY A 5 -18.84 -2.54 -3.00
CA GLY A 5 -19.41 -1.78 -4.11
C GLY A 5 -20.69 -2.35 -4.70
N GLY A 6 -21.36 -1.53 -5.53
CA GLY A 6 -22.27 -1.92 -6.62
C GLY A 6 -21.79 -3.19 -7.31
N PHE A 7 -22.64 -4.19 -7.58
CA PHE A 7 -22.17 -5.29 -8.43
C PHE A 7 -21.97 -4.77 -9.86
N VAL A 8 -20.79 -4.99 -10.42
CA VAL A 8 -20.45 -4.71 -11.81
C VAL A 8 -19.83 -5.97 -12.38
N LYS A 9 -20.27 -6.41 -13.55
CA LYS A 9 -19.66 -7.57 -14.22
C LYS A 9 -18.32 -7.15 -14.82
N HIS A 10 -17.24 -7.78 -14.39
CA HIS A 10 -15.88 -7.65 -14.96
C HIS A 10 -15.11 -8.97 -14.77
N ASN A 11 -13.94 -9.05 -15.40
CA ASN A 11 -13.05 -10.21 -15.45
C ASN A 11 -11.86 -10.08 -14.48
N GLY A 12 -12.13 -9.54 -13.29
CA GLY A 12 -11.17 -9.43 -12.20
C GLY A 12 -10.33 -8.16 -12.22
N SER A 13 -9.17 -8.27 -11.58
CA SER A 13 -8.15 -7.22 -11.48
C SER A 13 -6.77 -7.78 -11.82
N VAL A 14 -5.83 -6.89 -12.10
CA VAL A 14 -4.43 -7.27 -12.35
C VAL A 14 -3.46 -6.56 -11.41
N SER A 15 -2.39 -7.26 -11.06
CA SER A 15 -1.23 -6.70 -10.34
C SER A 15 0.06 -7.13 -11.01
N GLY A 16 1.20 -6.65 -10.51
CA GLY A 16 2.52 -7.02 -11.04
C GLY A 16 2.78 -6.59 -12.48
N GLY A 17 2.18 -5.48 -12.92
CA GLY A 17 2.27 -5.06 -14.33
C GLY A 17 1.47 -5.95 -15.27
N GLY A 18 0.44 -6.64 -14.77
CA GLY A 18 -0.41 -7.54 -15.55
C GLY A 18 -0.09 -9.02 -15.39
N SER A 19 0.96 -9.39 -14.64
CA SER A 19 1.39 -10.77 -14.50
C SER A 19 0.60 -11.58 -13.47
N ILE A 20 -0.06 -10.90 -12.51
CA ILE A 20 -0.83 -11.56 -11.45
C ILE A 20 -2.31 -11.23 -11.67
N LEU A 21 -3.10 -12.26 -11.98
CA LEU A 21 -4.54 -12.15 -12.17
C LEU A 21 -5.25 -12.39 -10.84
N LEU A 22 -6.18 -11.51 -10.50
CA LEU A 22 -7.04 -11.64 -9.33
C LEU A 22 -8.49 -11.88 -9.77
N PRO A 23 -9.24 -12.75 -9.08
CA PRO A 23 -10.64 -12.99 -9.41
C PRO A 23 -11.49 -11.74 -9.12
N SER A 24 -12.64 -11.62 -9.78
CA SER A 24 -13.65 -10.62 -9.41
C SER A 24 -14.25 -10.93 -8.05
N GLY A 25 -14.52 -9.89 -7.28
CA GLY A 25 -15.38 -9.96 -6.11
C GLY A 25 -16.87 -9.89 -6.48
N ASN A 26 -17.68 -9.48 -5.50
CA ASN A 26 -19.12 -9.27 -5.67
C ASN A 26 -19.50 -7.78 -5.80
N GLY A 27 -18.49 -6.92 -5.95
CA GLY A 27 -18.60 -5.48 -6.07
C GLY A 27 -18.26 -5.02 -7.49
N GLY A 28 -17.39 -4.02 -7.58
CA GLY A 28 -16.95 -3.36 -8.81
C GLY A 28 -17.59 -1.98 -9.07
N GLY A 29 -18.53 -1.55 -8.24
CA GLY A 29 -19.23 -0.27 -8.36
C GLY A 29 -19.10 0.60 -7.11
N CYS A 30 -19.90 1.68 -7.04
CA CYS A 30 -19.88 2.62 -5.91
C CYS A 30 -20.15 1.91 -4.57
N ILE A 31 -19.49 2.33 -3.49
CA ILE A 31 -19.73 1.82 -2.12
C ILE A 31 -21.23 1.85 -1.81
N LYS A 32 -21.83 0.68 -1.52
CA LYS A 32 -23.30 0.54 -1.33
C LYS A 32 -23.80 1.07 0.01
N SER A 33 -22.97 1.02 1.05
CA SER A 33 -23.44 1.20 2.43
C SER A 33 -22.37 1.70 3.40
N GLY A 34 -22.82 2.14 4.56
CA GLY A 34 -21.97 2.67 5.63
C GLY A 34 -21.62 4.16 5.45
N PRO A 35 -20.71 4.68 6.30
CA PRO A 35 -20.48 6.13 6.42
C PRO A 35 -19.89 6.79 5.16
N PHE A 36 -19.31 5.99 4.24
CA PHE A 36 -18.66 6.48 3.03
C PHE A 36 -19.43 6.16 1.73
N LYS A 37 -20.71 5.77 1.81
CA LYS A 37 -21.52 5.43 0.62
C LYS A 37 -21.62 6.56 -0.43
N ASN A 38 -21.52 7.81 0.02
CA ASN A 38 -21.59 9.01 -0.82
C ASN A 38 -20.23 9.72 -0.92
N LEU A 39 -19.13 9.01 -0.66
CA LEU A 39 -17.80 9.57 -0.80
C LEU A 39 -17.54 9.91 -2.27
N GLN A 40 -17.28 11.19 -2.56
CA GLN A 40 -16.86 11.66 -3.86
C GLN A 40 -15.33 11.72 -3.91
N LEU A 41 -14.75 11.03 -4.89
CA LEU A 41 -13.34 11.13 -5.26
C LEU A 41 -13.19 12.17 -6.36
N ASN A 42 -12.13 12.98 -6.31
CA ASN A 42 -11.89 14.05 -7.27
C ASN A 42 -10.66 13.83 -8.15
N LEU A 43 -9.79 12.87 -7.82
CA LEU A 43 -8.55 12.58 -8.53
C LEU A 43 -8.46 11.09 -8.89
N GLY A 44 -7.64 10.77 -9.89
CA GLY A 44 -7.44 9.41 -10.37
C GLY A 44 -8.70 8.79 -11.02
N PRO A 45 -8.74 7.47 -11.24
CA PRO A 45 -7.63 6.53 -11.02
C PRO A 45 -6.51 6.78 -12.04
N VAL A 46 -5.25 6.67 -11.64
CA VAL A 46 -4.07 6.93 -12.50
C VAL A 46 -3.53 5.63 -13.09
N LEU A 47 -3.51 4.56 -12.30
CA LEU A 47 -3.11 3.22 -12.72
C LEU A 47 -4.05 2.20 -12.06
N PRO A 48 -5.30 2.10 -12.55
CA PRO A 48 -6.30 1.21 -11.97
C PRO A 48 -5.93 -0.26 -12.23
N ALA A 49 -6.18 -1.11 -11.23
CA ALA A 49 -5.99 -2.55 -11.33
C ALA A 49 -7.21 -3.30 -11.90
N MET A 50 -8.42 -2.81 -11.64
CA MET A 50 -9.67 -3.51 -11.95
C MET A 50 -10.05 -3.34 -13.43
N GLU A 51 -10.44 -4.43 -14.08
CA GLU A 51 -10.89 -4.36 -15.49
C GLU A 51 -12.10 -3.42 -15.64
N GLY A 52 -12.10 -2.66 -16.73
CA GLY A 52 -13.18 -1.72 -17.06
C GLY A 52 -13.00 -0.33 -16.44
N TYR A 53 -11.97 -0.10 -15.62
CA TYR A 53 -11.64 1.22 -15.10
C TYR A 53 -10.65 1.91 -16.02
N ALA A 54 -11.05 3.05 -16.58
CA ALA A 54 -10.16 3.88 -17.38
C ALA A 54 -9.31 4.76 -16.48
N ALA A 55 -8.01 4.83 -16.78
CA ALA A 55 -7.11 5.80 -16.17
C ALA A 55 -7.44 7.22 -16.64
N VAL A 56 -7.19 8.19 -15.76
CA VAL A 56 -7.15 9.62 -16.12
C VAL A 56 -6.00 9.89 -17.09
N THR A 57 -6.15 10.90 -17.94
CA THR A 57 -5.09 11.31 -18.87
C THR A 57 -4.01 12.12 -18.15
N ASP A 58 -4.44 12.96 -17.20
CA ASP A 58 -3.56 13.72 -16.31
C ASP A 58 -3.82 13.28 -14.86
N PRO A 59 -2.79 12.83 -14.11
CA PRO A 59 -2.94 12.41 -12.71
C PRO A 59 -3.60 13.43 -11.78
N PHE A 60 -3.56 14.72 -12.15
CA PHE A 60 -4.11 15.82 -11.37
C PHE A 60 -5.40 16.41 -11.96
N GLU A 61 -5.97 15.80 -13.00
CA GLU A 61 -7.24 16.29 -13.57
C GLU A 61 -8.41 16.12 -12.59
N TRP A 62 -9.33 17.09 -12.63
CA TRP A 62 -10.56 17.03 -11.85
C TRP A 62 -11.50 15.97 -12.42
N ASN A 63 -11.67 14.86 -11.69
CA ASN A 63 -12.46 13.70 -12.08
C ASN A 63 -13.43 13.27 -10.95
N PRO A 64 -14.54 14.01 -10.73
CA PRO A 64 -15.51 13.72 -9.67
C PRO A 64 -16.29 12.44 -9.94
N ARG A 65 -16.23 11.48 -9.02
CA ARG A 65 -16.95 10.20 -9.11
C ARG A 65 -17.18 9.61 -7.72
N CYS A 66 -18.02 8.59 -7.62
CA CYS A 66 -18.14 7.82 -6.37
C CYS A 66 -16.87 7.00 -6.11
N ALA A 67 -16.55 6.75 -4.84
CA ALA A 67 -15.58 5.73 -4.46
C ALA A 67 -16.15 4.31 -4.73
N ARG A 68 -15.36 3.45 -5.36
CA ARG A 68 -15.77 2.09 -5.76
C ARG A 68 -14.90 1.03 -5.10
N ARG A 69 -15.49 -0.15 -4.86
CA ARG A 69 -14.81 -1.31 -4.26
C ARG A 69 -15.25 -2.62 -4.88
N ASP A 70 -14.38 -3.61 -4.82
CA ASP A 70 -14.64 -4.97 -5.24
C ASP A 70 -13.92 -5.94 -4.29
N PHE A 71 -14.59 -6.31 -3.20
CA PHE A 71 -13.96 -7.16 -2.18
C PHE A 71 -13.66 -8.56 -2.71
N ILE A 72 -12.38 -8.92 -2.68
CA ILE A 72 -11.90 -10.28 -2.99
C ILE A 72 -11.75 -11.06 -1.68
N PRO A 73 -12.54 -12.12 -1.45
CA PRO A 73 -12.68 -12.74 -0.12
C PRO A 73 -11.52 -13.68 0.27
N THR A 74 -10.47 -13.84 -0.53
CA THR A 74 -9.37 -14.75 -0.23
C THR A 74 -8.39 -14.13 0.77
N THR A 75 -7.80 -14.93 1.66
CA THR A 75 -6.94 -14.43 2.75
C THR A 75 -5.53 -15.04 2.78
N GLU A 76 -5.14 -15.78 1.74
CA GLU A 76 -3.87 -16.52 1.69
C GLU A 76 -2.65 -15.62 1.92
N ASP A 77 -2.66 -14.40 1.36
CA ASP A 77 -1.59 -13.41 1.55
C ASP A 77 -1.43 -12.93 3.00
N TYR A 78 -2.45 -13.13 3.85
CA TYR A 78 -2.44 -12.76 5.28
C TYR A 78 -2.22 -13.96 6.20
N ALA A 79 -1.79 -15.10 5.66
CA ALA A 79 -1.48 -16.27 6.45
C ALA A 79 -0.38 -15.99 7.47
N PHE A 80 -0.44 -16.69 8.61
CA PHE A 80 0.57 -16.60 9.66
C PHE A 80 1.98 -16.88 9.14
N THR A 81 2.13 -17.76 8.15
CA THR A 81 3.41 -18.08 7.51
C THR A 81 4.08 -16.86 6.89
N ASN A 82 3.31 -15.98 6.23
CA ASN A 82 3.85 -14.79 5.60
C ASN A 82 4.29 -13.77 6.66
N LEU A 83 3.47 -13.60 7.71
CA LEU A 83 3.81 -12.72 8.83
C LEU A 83 5.05 -13.24 9.58
N PHE A 84 5.14 -14.56 9.78
CA PHE A 84 6.28 -15.19 10.42
C PHE A 84 7.54 -14.98 9.58
N ASP A 85 7.48 -15.20 8.27
CA ASP A 85 8.67 -15.07 7.42
C ASP A 85 9.23 -13.65 7.43
N MET A 86 8.37 -12.64 7.31
CA MET A 86 8.81 -11.24 7.34
C MET A 86 9.24 -10.76 8.74
N THR A 87 8.75 -11.36 9.84
CA THR A 87 9.10 -10.90 11.21
C THR A 87 10.22 -11.69 11.87
N LEU A 88 10.35 -12.99 11.59
CA LEU A 88 11.29 -13.89 12.26
C LEU A 88 11.98 -14.90 11.32
N GLY A 89 11.57 -14.99 10.05
CA GLY A 89 12.09 -15.95 9.09
C GLY A 89 13.25 -15.44 8.23
N GLU A 90 13.29 -15.91 6.98
CA GLU A 90 14.35 -15.56 6.03
C GLU A 90 14.18 -14.13 5.53
N ALA A 91 12.94 -13.72 5.30
CA ALA A 91 12.66 -12.35 4.89
C ALA A 91 13.01 -11.32 5.97
N SER A 92 13.05 -11.68 7.25
CA SER A 92 13.29 -10.73 8.34
C SER A 92 14.76 -10.29 8.50
N GLN A 93 15.72 -10.90 7.79
CA GLN A 93 17.16 -10.74 8.06
C GLN A 93 17.72 -9.33 7.77
N SER A 94 17.03 -8.54 6.95
CA SER A 94 17.43 -7.18 6.61
C SER A 94 16.22 -6.33 6.23
N VAL A 95 16.34 -5.00 6.31
CA VAL A 95 15.27 -4.10 5.84
C VAL A 95 14.95 -4.32 4.35
N TYR A 96 15.94 -4.70 3.53
CA TYR A 96 15.76 -4.98 2.11
C TYR A 96 14.87 -6.21 1.87
N THR A 97 15.14 -7.32 2.56
CA THR A 97 14.34 -8.54 2.43
C THR A 97 12.97 -8.37 3.07
N PHE A 98 12.90 -7.67 4.21
CA PHE A 98 11.64 -7.37 4.91
C PHE A 98 10.71 -6.55 4.03
N GLN A 99 11.20 -5.43 3.49
CA GLN A 99 10.36 -4.54 2.68
C GLN A 99 9.90 -5.22 1.38
N ASN A 100 10.70 -6.14 0.82
CA ASN A 100 10.31 -6.90 -0.37
C ASN A 100 9.22 -7.91 -0.01
N GLU A 101 9.34 -8.65 1.08
CA GLU A 101 8.30 -9.60 1.51
C GLU A 101 6.99 -8.88 1.89
N LEU A 102 7.09 -7.73 2.55
CA LEU A 102 5.93 -6.90 2.88
C LEU A 102 5.26 -6.35 1.62
N GLN A 103 6.05 -5.79 0.70
CA GLN A 103 5.53 -5.11 -0.49
C GLN A 103 5.04 -6.08 -1.55
N ARG A 104 5.90 -7.00 -2.00
CA ARG A 104 5.68 -8.01 -3.05
C ARG A 104 6.97 -8.73 -3.47
N ARG A 105 6.81 -9.90 -4.10
CA ARG A 105 7.79 -10.55 -4.99
C ARG A 105 7.11 -11.00 -6.29
N PHE A 106 6.76 -10.04 -7.17
CA PHE A 106 5.96 -10.35 -8.36
C PHE A 106 6.58 -11.37 -9.33
N SER A 107 7.90 -11.53 -9.36
CA SER A 107 8.55 -12.61 -10.13
C SER A 107 8.09 -14.01 -9.68
N ASP A 108 7.68 -14.11 -8.42
CA ASP A 108 7.32 -15.35 -7.75
C ASP A 108 5.78 -15.47 -7.64
N GLY A 109 5.03 -14.57 -8.28
CA GLY A 109 3.57 -14.49 -8.16
C GLY A 109 3.09 -14.03 -6.78
N PHE A 110 3.98 -13.57 -5.91
CA PHE A 110 3.67 -13.22 -4.54
C PHE A 110 3.33 -11.73 -4.40
N LEU A 111 2.12 -11.43 -3.91
CA LEU A 111 1.63 -10.06 -3.74
C LEU A 111 2.23 -9.38 -2.51
N GLY A 112 2.58 -10.13 -1.45
CA GLY A 112 2.90 -9.51 -0.16
C GLY A 112 1.68 -8.87 0.50
N THR A 113 1.76 -8.62 1.80
CA THR A 113 0.62 -8.11 2.58
C THR A 113 0.22 -6.69 2.18
N HIS A 114 1.18 -5.83 1.78
CA HIS A 114 0.89 -4.48 1.32
C HIS A 114 0.11 -4.46 0.00
N THR A 115 0.61 -5.13 -1.05
CA THR A 115 -0.11 -5.13 -2.33
C THR A 115 -1.44 -5.86 -2.20
N ALA A 116 -1.48 -7.02 -1.52
CA ALA A 116 -2.71 -7.76 -1.28
C ALA A 116 -3.78 -6.91 -0.59
N GLY A 117 -3.39 -6.11 0.42
CA GLY A 117 -4.30 -5.19 1.12
C GLY A 117 -5.03 -4.23 0.19
N HIS A 118 -4.31 -3.65 -0.76
CA HIS A 118 -4.90 -2.75 -1.76
C HIS A 118 -5.77 -3.51 -2.77
N VAL A 119 -5.21 -4.53 -3.43
CA VAL A 119 -5.90 -5.20 -4.55
C VAL A 119 -7.09 -6.04 -4.11
N LYS A 120 -7.14 -6.51 -2.85
CA LYS A 120 -8.28 -7.27 -2.31
C LYS A 120 -9.41 -6.39 -1.79
N VAL A 121 -9.16 -5.12 -1.50
CA VAL A 121 -10.24 -4.12 -1.34
C VAL A 121 -10.86 -3.81 -2.71
N GLY A 122 -10.03 -3.83 -3.76
CA GLY A 122 -10.46 -3.66 -5.14
C GLY A 122 -10.91 -2.23 -5.44
N GLY A 123 -11.43 -2.02 -6.65
CA GLY A 123 -11.92 -0.71 -7.09
C GLY A 123 -10.85 0.39 -7.00
N ASP A 124 -11.20 1.55 -6.41
CA ASP A 124 -10.30 2.70 -6.30
C ASP A 124 -9.17 2.49 -5.26
N ALA A 125 -9.31 1.56 -4.31
CA ALA A 125 -8.25 1.21 -3.36
C ALA A 125 -7.09 0.45 -4.02
N ALA A 126 -7.34 -0.20 -5.15
CA ALA A 126 -6.34 -0.96 -5.90
C ALA A 126 -5.56 -0.10 -6.91
N ASP A 127 -5.83 1.20 -7.00
CA ASP A 127 -5.07 2.12 -7.84
C ASP A 127 -3.71 2.43 -7.21
N PHE A 128 -2.63 2.24 -7.97
CA PHE A 128 -1.28 2.34 -7.41
C PHE A 128 -0.92 3.75 -6.89
N PHE A 129 -1.39 4.81 -7.54
CA PHE A 129 -1.01 6.19 -7.22
C PHE A 129 -2.04 6.91 -6.34
N SER A 130 -3.29 6.51 -6.43
CA SER A 130 -4.43 7.22 -5.82
C SER A 130 -5.25 6.35 -4.86
N SER A 131 -4.68 5.23 -4.38
CA SER A 131 -5.28 4.38 -3.33
C SER A 131 -5.64 5.13 -2.05
N THR A 132 -4.95 6.24 -1.75
CA THR A 132 -5.25 7.14 -0.62
C THR A 132 -6.65 7.76 -0.68
N ASN A 133 -7.28 7.76 -1.86
CA ASN A 133 -8.68 8.15 -2.03
C ASN A 133 -9.64 7.24 -1.25
N ASP A 134 -9.29 5.97 -1.03
CA ASP A 134 -10.10 5.06 -0.23
C ASP A 134 -9.75 5.20 1.27
N PRO A 135 -10.72 5.46 2.16
CA PRO A 135 -10.45 5.62 3.59
C PRO A 135 -9.84 4.39 4.28
N VAL A 136 -9.91 3.20 3.68
CA VAL A 136 -9.25 1.99 4.20
C VAL A 136 -7.72 2.12 4.13
N PHE A 137 -7.18 2.96 3.22
CA PHE A 137 -5.74 3.19 3.08
C PHE A 137 -5.06 3.43 4.43
N PHE A 138 -5.64 4.28 5.26
CA PHE A 138 -5.05 4.66 6.55
C PHE A 138 -5.02 3.51 7.55
N LEU A 139 -6.03 2.64 7.56
CA LEU A 139 -6.05 1.46 8.45
C LEU A 139 -5.09 0.38 7.94
N HIS A 140 -5.04 0.20 6.62
CA HIS A 140 -4.10 -0.72 5.99
C HIS A 140 -2.66 -0.31 6.31
N HIS A 141 -2.29 0.94 6.05
CA HIS A 141 -0.94 1.44 6.33
C HIS A 141 -0.62 1.53 7.83
N ALA A 142 -1.59 1.77 8.71
CA ALA A 142 -1.38 1.65 10.15
C ALA A 142 -1.02 0.21 10.57
N MET A 143 -1.59 -0.80 9.91
CA MET A 143 -1.21 -2.20 10.16
C MET A 143 0.18 -2.52 9.58
N LEU A 144 0.53 -1.98 8.41
CA LEU A 144 1.88 -2.15 7.85
C LEU A 144 2.95 -1.50 8.73
N ASP A 145 2.68 -0.30 9.23
CA ASP A 145 3.54 0.38 10.19
C ASP A 145 3.65 -0.42 11.50
N ARG A 146 2.54 -1.01 11.99
CA ARG A 146 2.60 -1.93 13.15
C ARG A 146 3.49 -3.14 12.90
N VAL A 147 3.41 -3.77 11.71
CA VAL A 147 4.27 -4.92 11.37
C VAL A 147 5.73 -4.48 11.30
N TRP A 148 6.01 -3.32 10.70
CA TRP A 148 7.35 -2.75 10.65
C TRP A 148 7.88 -2.42 12.06
N TRP A 149 7.07 -1.80 12.91
CA TRP A 149 7.38 -1.51 14.31
C TRP A 149 7.71 -2.77 15.10
N MET A 150 6.93 -3.84 14.93
CA MET A 150 7.22 -5.15 15.53
C MET A 150 8.55 -5.72 15.02
N TRP A 151 8.79 -5.67 13.71
CA TRP A 151 10.04 -6.13 13.12
C TRP A 151 11.25 -5.34 13.67
N GLN A 152 11.16 -4.01 13.77
CA GLN A 152 12.23 -3.17 14.33
C GLN A 152 12.53 -3.54 15.80
N ALA A 153 11.50 -3.81 16.60
CA ALA A 153 11.67 -4.24 18.00
C ALA A 153 12.37 -5.59 18.14
N LEU A 154 12.23 -6.47 17.14
CA LEU A 154 12.88 -7.79 17.10
C LEU A 154 14.29 -7.75 16.49
N HIS A 155 14.58 -6.76 15.64
CA HIS A 155 15.81 -6.67 14.84
C HIS A 155 16.55 -5.35 15.09
N LEU A 156 16.97 -5.11 16.33
CA LEU A 156 17.56 -3.83 16.77
C LEU A 156 18.79 -3.38 15.96
N ASN A 157 19.57 -4.33 15.42
CA ASN A 157 20.73 -4.04 14.57
C ASN A 157 20.34 -3.54 13.16
N GLN A 158 19.11 -3.82 12.72
CA GLN A 158 18.56 -3.38 11.42
C GLN A 158 17.54 -2.25 11.57
N ALA A 159 17.00 -2.02 12.77
CA ALA A 159 15.90 -1.08 13.00
C ALA A 159 16.14 0.35 12.49
N LYS A 160 17.40 0.79 12.42
CA LYS A 160 17.82 2.12 11.97
C LYS A 160 18.60 2.12 10.65
N THR A 161 18.42 1.09 9.82
CA THR A 161 19.04 0.98 8.49
C THR A 161 18.05 1.26 7.38
N VAL A 162 18.56 1.52 6.17
CA VAL A 162 17.79 1.71 4.95
C VAL A 162 18.38 0.88 3.82
N ALA A 163 17.57 0.49 2.85
CA ALA A 163 18.02 -0.21 1.66
C ALA A 163 17.19 0.15 0.43
N GLY A 164 17.78 -0.05 -0.75
CA GLY A 164 17.18 0.33 -2.03
C GLY A 164 17.77 1.61 -2.60
N THR A 165 17.07 2.16 -3.59
CA THR A 165 17.50 3.34 -4.37
C THR A 165 16.40 4.38 -4.38
N ILE A 166 16.73 5.61 -4.79
CA ILE A 166 15.80 6.75 -4.80
C ILE A 166 14.80 6.74 -5.98
N THR A 167 14.68 5.61 -6.67
CA THR A 167 13.76 5.39 -7.80
C THR A 167 13.07 4.05 -7.66
N ILE A 168 11.77 3.99 -7.99
CA ILE A 168 10.97 2.76 -7.94
C ILE A 168 11.69 1.65 -8.74
N LEU A 169 12.01 0.55 -8.06
CA LEU A 169 12.69 -0.61 -8.63
C LEU A 169 14.03 -0.31 -9.31
N ASN A 170 14.69 0.77 -8.90
CA ASN A 170 15.92 1.26 -9.53
C ASN A 170 15.74 1.55 -11.04
N ASN A 171 14.56 2.07 -11.42
CA ASN A 171 14.23 2.41 -12.80
C ASN A 171 13.72 3.87 -12.93
N PRO A 172 14.48 4.77 -13.59
CA PRO A 172 15.84 4.55 -14.11
C PRO A 172 16.85 4.30 -12.97
N PRO A 173 18.02 3.72 -13.23
CA PRO A 173 19.02 3.48 -12.18
C PRO A 173 19.42 4.76 -11.45
N SER A 174 19.50 4.68 -10.12
CA SER A 174 19.87 5.80 -9.26
C SER A 174 20.78 5.35 -8.11
N ARG A 175 21.25 6.32 -7.31
CA ARG A 175 22.07 6.03 -6.14
C ARG A 175 21.25 5.34 -5.05
N ASN A 176 21.97 4.66 -4.15
CA ASN A 176 21.37 4.10 -2.95
C ASN A 176 20.75 5.20 -2.07
N THR A 177 19.66 4.83 -1.41
CA THR A 177 19.01 5.64 -0.38
C THR A 177 19.93 5.76 0.84
N THR A 178 19.97 6.93 1.47
CA THR A 178 20.69 7.19 2.71
C THR A 178 19.75 7.71 3.79
N LEU A 179 20.19 7.68 5.05
CA LEU A 179 19.43 8.25 6.17
C LEU A 179 19.25 9.77 6.05
N GLN A 180 20.06 10.44 5.23
CA GLN A 180 20.03 11.88 5.01
C GLN A 180 19.08 12.28 3.87
N ASP A 181 18.55 11.31 3.12
CA ASP A 181 17.56 11.60 2.09
C ASP A 181 16.30 12.18 2.73
N VAL A 182 15.76 13.23 2.10
CA VAL A 182 14.66 14.01 2.65
C VAL A 182 13.33 13.48 2.11
N ILE A 183 12.41 13.21 3.02
CA ILE A 183 11.00 12.99 2.69
C ILE A 183 10.29 14.34 2.77
N SER A 184 9.67 14.73 1.65
CA SER A 184 8.81 15.91 1.58
C SER A 184 7.38 15.50 1.28
N ALA A 185 6.44 15.98 2.09
CA ALA A 185 5.02 15.80 1.87
C ALA A 185 4.40 16.91 1.02
N ASN A 186 5.24 17.80 0.45
CA ASN A 186 4.87 18.86 -0.47
C ASN A 186 3.65 19.67 0.01
N PHE A 187 2.48 19.41 -0.59
CA PHE A 187 1.23 20.14 -0.42
C PHE A 187 0.55 19.95 0.95
N LEU A 188 1.06 19.07 1.80
CA LEU A 188 0.51 18.83 3.15
C LEU A 188 1.02 19.80 4.21
N ASN A 189 1.86 20.78 3.84
CA ASN A 189 2.45 21.76 4.76
C ASN A 189 3.13 21.10 5.98
N MET A 190 3.75 19.94 5.75
CA MET A 190 4.53 19.24 6.77
C MET A 190 6.02 19.58 6.59
N PRO A 191 6.78 19.75 7.69
CA PRO A 191 8.22 19.97 7.59
C PRO A 191 8.91 18.82 6.88
N ASP A 192 9.82 19.15 5.98
CA ASP A 192 10.75 18.19 5.39
C ASP A 192 11.59 17.52 6.49
N ARG A 193 11.75 16.20 6.40
CA ARG A 193 12.51 15.42 7.39
C ARG A 193 13.46 14.44 6.70
N PRO A 194 14.70 14.28 7.19
CA PRO A 194 15.56 13.20 6.74
C PRO A 194 14.94 11.86 7.16
N ILE A 195 15.14 10.80 6.36
CA ILE A 195 14.63 9.45 6.66
C ILE A 195 15.05 9.00 8.07
N GLY A 196 16.28 9.32 8.49
CA GLY A 196 16.78 8.97 9.82
C GLY A 196 15.92 9.45 10.99
N ASP A 197 15.23 10.58 10.84
CA ASP A 197 14.32 11.14 11.87
C ASP A 197 12.97 10.38 11.92
N LEU A 198 12.68 9.54 10.93
CA LEU A 198 11.38 8.89 10.73
C LEU A 198 11.41 7.39 11.03
N LEU A 199 12.55 6.83 11.44
CA LEU A 199 12.71 5.38 11.68
C LEU A 199 12.29 4.93 13.07
N GLY A 200 11.78 5.79 13.94
CA GLY A 200 11.41 5.43 15.30
C GLY A 200 10.12 6.06 15.74
N SER A 201 9.19 5.25 16.22
CA SER A 201 7.91 5.74 16.76
C SER A 201 8.05 6.42 18.14
N LEU A 202 9.23 6.30 18.77
CA LEU A 202 9.55 6.81 20.11
C LEU A 202 10.91 7.54 20.17
N ASP A 203 11.49 7.91 19.02
CA ASP A 203 12.81 8.57 18.95
C ASP A 203 12.73 10.10 19.19
N GLY A 204 11.54 10.62 19.51
CA GLY A 204 11.26 12.05 19.66
C GLY A 204 10.46 12.58 18.46
N GLU A 205 10.48 13.90 18.25
CA GLU A 205 9.75 14.53 17.14
C GLU A 205 10.14 13.92 15.78
N PRO A 206 9.17 13.57 14.90
CA PRO A 206 7.75 13.90 14.99
C PRO A 206 6.86 12.82 15.66
N PHE A 207 7.42 11.73 16.17
CA PHE A 207 6.64 10.55 16.58
C PHE A 207 6.77 10.22 18.07
N CYS A 208 5.62 9.97 18.69
CA CYS A 208 5.54 9.47 20.06
C CYS A 208 4.33 8.55 20.21
N TYR A 209 4.43 7.34 19.67
CA TYR A 209 3.36 6.35 19.70
C TYR A 209 3.87 4.91 19.81
N ILE A 210 2.96 4.03 20.23
CA ILE A 210 3.12 2.57 20.23
C ILE A 210 1.85 1.92 19.66
N TYR A 211 1.98 0.66 19.27
CA TYR A 211 0.84 -0.19 18.94
C TYR A 211 0.51 -1.16 20.08
N LEU A 212 -0.79 -1.39 20.30
CA LEU A 212 -1.32 -2.41 21.20
C LEU A 212 -1.86 -3.58 20.36
#